data_AF-A0A0C1R4V3-F1
#
_entry.id   AF-A0A0C1R4V3-F1
#
_cell.length_a   1.000
_cell.length_b   1.000
_cell.length_c   1.000
_cell.angle_alpha   90.00
_cell.angle_beta   90.00
_cell.angle_gamma   90.00
#
_symmetry.space_group_name_H-M   'P 1'
#
loop_
_entity.id
_entity.type
_entity.pdbx_description
1 polymer ?
#
loop_
_entity_poly.entity_id
_entity_poly.type
_entity_poly.pdbx_seq_one_letter_code
_entity_poly.pdbx_strand_id
1 'polypeptide(L)'
;MNNIAYISGGIELLDLIKPLWEKLNNHHRGNSNNFSHNYERFTFELRKEKFYNKDLKVNIDLVKDLDRETYIGYCISTINSDLVGEVDSLYLEKECRGQGIGEELMERALIYLNDNNSKKK
;
A
#
# COMPACT_ATOMS: atom_id res chain seq x y z
N MET A 1 -20.51 -8.19 -9.51
CA MET A 1 -19.09 -8.55 -9.45
C MET A 1 -18.35 -7.43 -10.14
N ASN A 2 -17.55 -6.67 -9.39
CA ASN A 2 -16.64 -5.71 -10.02
C ASN A 2 -15.58 -6.51 -10.77
N ASN A 3 -15.39 -6.23 -12.04
CA ASN A 3 -14.37 -6.85 -12.85
C ASN A 3 -13.01 -6.25 -12.45
N ILE A 4 -12.28 -6.92 -11.57
CA ILE A 4 -11.04 -6.42 -10.99
C ILE A 4 -9.86 -7.34 -11.30
N ALA A 5 -8.67 -6.76 -11.39
CA ALA A 5 -7.41 -7.48 -11.51
C ALA A 5 -6.45 -7.08 -10.38
N TYR A 6 -5.68 -8.06 -9.92
CA TYR A 6 -4.59 -7.86 -8.96
C TYR A 6 -3.26 -7.85 -9.71
N ILE A 7 -2.43 -6.87 -9.40
CA ILE A 7 -1.10 -6.69 -10.01
C ILE A 7 -0.09 -6.62 -8.87
N SER A 8 0.97 -7.42 -8.93
CA SER A 8 2.04 -7.44 -7.93
C SER A 8 3.36 -7.06 -8.57
N GLY A 9 4.20 -6.36 -7.83
CA GLY A 9 5.52 -5.94 -8.27
C GLY A 9 6.29 -5.24 -7.16
N GLY A 10 7.44 -4.65 -7.50
CA GLY A 10 8.28 -3.89 -6.60
C GLY A 10 8.12 -2.38 -6.75
N ILE A 11 9.25 -1.68 -6.58
CA ILE A 11 9.34 -0.22 -6.62
C ILE A 11 8.90 0.38 -7.97
N GLU A 12 8.88 -0.40 -9.05
CA GLU A 12 8.39 0.03 -10.36
C GLU A 12 6.89 0.37 -10.36
N LEU A 13 6.13 -0.15 -9.40
CA LEU A 13 4.70 0.16 -9.24
C LEU A 13 4.44 1.38 -8.35
N LEU A 14 5.47 1.93 -7.72
CA LEU A 14 5.32 2.92 -6.66
C LEU A 14 4.62 4.19 -7.17
N ASP A 15 4.98 4.70 -8.34
CA ASP A 15 4.35 5.92 -8.86
C ASP A 15 2.86 5.74 -9.20
N LEU A 16 2.41 4.51 -9.45
CA LEU A 16 1.01 4.21 -9.74
C LEU A 16 0.12 4.36 -8.49
N ILE A 17 0.68 4.21 -7.28
CA ILE A 17 -0.10 4.28 -6.04
C ILE A 17 -0.32 5.72 -5.58
N LYS A 18 0.40 6.70 -6.13
CA LYS A 18 0.40 8.10 -5.68
C LYS A 18 -1.01 8.67 -5.46
N PRO A 19 -1.96 8.55 -6.41
CA PRO A 19 -3.30 9.12 -6.23
C PRO A 19 -4.07 8.47 -5.05
N LEU A 20 -3.88 7.16 -4.84
CA LEU A 20 -4.50 6.41 -3.75
C LEU A 20 -3.85 6.74 -2.40
N TRP A 21 -2.53 6.87 -2.37
CA TRP A 21 -1.79 7.24 -1.18
C TRP A 21 -2.13 8.67 -0.72
N GLU A 22 -2.27 9.62 -1.64
CA GLU A 22 -2.71 10.98 -1.32
C GLU A 22 -4.11 10.99 -0.69
N LYS A 23 -5.02 10.12 -1.15
CA LYS A 23 -6.33 9.92 -0.50
C LYS A 23 -6.22 9.31 0.90
N LEU A 24 -5.35 8.33 1.10
CA LEU A 24 -5.05 7.77 2.43
C LEU A 24 -4.53 8.87 3.38
N ASN A 25 -3.57 9.66 2.92
CA ASN A 25 -2.96 10.76 3.69
C ASN A 25 -4.01 11.82 4.08
N ASN A 26 -4.88 12.20 3.15
CA ASN A 26 -5.98 13.12 3.40
C ASN A 26 -7.01 12.55 4.40
N HIS A 27 -7.30 11.26 4.33
CA HIS A 27 -8.18 10.60 5.29
C HIS A 27 -7.62 10.64 6.72
N HIS A 28 -6.31 10.41 6.89
CA HIS A 28 -5.65 10.54 8.19
C HIS A 28 -5.63 11.97 8.70
N ARG A 29 -5.39 12.96 7.83
CA ARG A 29 -5.45 14.39 8.18
C ARG A 29 -6.81 14.78 8.78
N GLY A 30 -7.90 14.31 8.18
CA GLY A 30 -9.26 14.62 8.64
C GLY A 30 -9.65 13.98 9.99
N ASN A 31 -8.96 12.90 10.40
CA ASN A 31 -9.30 12.15 11.60
C ASN A 31 -8.34 12.38 12.78
N SER A 32 -7.26 13.18 12.61
CA SER A 32 -6.29 13.44 13.67
C SER A 32 -6.40 14.88 14.21
N ASN A 33 -7.05 15.07 15.36
CA ASN A 33 -7.11 16.38 16.03
C ASN A 33 -5.74 16.91 16.51
N ASN A 34 -4.76 16.02 16.75
CA ASN A 34 -3.46 16.39 17.34
C ASN A 34 -2.27 16.33 16.36
N PHE A 35 -2.47 15.88 15.12
CA PHE A 35 -1.37 15.62 14.17
C PHE A 35 -1.59 16.21 12.76
N SER A 36 -2.63 17.04 12.57
CA SER A 36 -2.99 17.63 11.26
C SER A 36 -1.83 18.37 10.59
N HIS A 37 -1.00 19.09 11.37
CA HIS A 37 0.14 19.86 10.87
C HIS A 37 1.31 18.96 10.38
N ASN A 38 1.45 17.75 10.92
CA ASN A 38 2.47 16.80 10.46
C ASN A 38 2.13 16.23 9.06
N TYR A 39 0.84 16.04 8.77
CA TYR A 39 0.33 15.59 7.46
C TYR A 39 0.36 16.66 6.36
N GLU A 40 0.66 17.92 6.67
CA GLU A 40 0.95 18.96 5.65
C GLU A 40 2.34 18.79 5.02
N ARG A 41 3.27 18.16 5.74
CA ARG A 41 4.64 17.96 5.26
C ARG A 41 4.88 16.60 4.61
N PHE A 42 3.96 15.63 4.79
CA PHE A 42 4.06 14.32 4.15
C PHE A 42 3.59 14.39 2.69
N THR A 43 4.51 14.70 1.79
CA THR A 43 4.30 14.56 0.34
C THR A 43 4.53 13.11 -0.07
N PHE A 44 3.94 12.71 -1.21
CA PHE A 44 4.23 11.41 -1.79
C PHE A 44 5.73 11.23 -2.12
N GLU A 45 6.40 12.30 -2.56
CA GLU A 45 7.83 12.28 -2.86
C GLU A 45 8.68 11.97 -1.61
N LEU A 46 8.35 12.55 -0.46
CA LEU A 46 9.03 12.21 0.79
C LEU A 46 8.69 10.80 1.27
N ARG A 47 7.44 10.34 1.04
CA ARG A 47 7.03 8.98 1.39
C ARG A 47 7.84 7.93 0.61
N LYS A 48 8.03 8.12 -0.69
CA LYS A 48 8.70 7.14 -1.55
C LYS A 48 10.19 7.00 -1.24
N GLU A 49 10.84 8.00 -0.64
CA GLU A 49 12.25 7.92 -0.24
C GLU A 49 12.54 6.70 0.65
N LYS A 50 11.63 6.31 1.57
CA LYS A 50 11.77 5.09 2.40
C LYS A 50 12.02 3.85 1.53
N PHE A 51 11.33 3.76 0.40
CA PHE A 51 11.27 2.54 -0.42
C PHE A 51 12.42 2.40 -1.42
N TYR A 52 13.24 3.44 -1.61
CA TYR A 52 14.48 3.34 -2.40
C TYR A 52 15.68 2.83 -1.59
N ASN A 53 15.48 2.48 -0.32
CA ASN A 53 16.54 1.87 0.48
C ASN A 53 16.89 0.48 -0.08
N LYS A 54 18.16 0.27 -0.42
CA LYS A 54 18.68 -0.99 -0.98
C LYS A 54 18.58 -2.19 -0.02
N ASP A 55 18.51 -1.92 1.28
CA ASP A 55 18.38 -2.94 2.32
C ASP A 55 16.91 -3.32 2.58
N LEU A 56 15.98 -2.73 1.82
CA LEU A 56 14.56 -2.96 1.91
C LEU A 56 14.06 -3.70 0.66
N LYS A 57 13.55 -4.91 0.84
CA LYS A 57 12.72 -5.54 -0.19
C LYS A 57 11.34 -4.92 -0.12
N VAL A 58 10.81 -4.51 -1.27
CA VAL A 58 9.51 -3.86 -1.39
C VAL A 58 8.62 -4.71 -2.29
N ASN A 59 7.40 -4.97 -1.82
CA ASN A 59 6.30 -5.54 -2.59
C ASN A 59 5.12 -4.58 -2.58
N ILE A 60 4.53 -4.38 -3.75
CA ILE A 60 3.38 -3.54 -3.98
C ILE A 60 2.35 -4.39 -4.70
N ASP A 61 1.21 -4.59 -4.05
CA ASP A 61 0.01 -5.15 -4.64
C ASP A 61 -0.95 -4.01 -5.01
N LEU A 62 -1.46 -4.00 -6.23
CA LEU A 62 -2.42 -3.06 -6.77
C LEU A 62 -3.71 -3.78 -7.14
N VAL A 63 -4.84 -3.10 -6.97
CA VAL A 63 -6.14 -3.54 -7.49
C VAL A 63 -6.58 -2.57 -8.57
N LYS A 64 -6.82 -3.08 -9.77
CA LYS A 64 -7.33 -2.32 -10.91
C LYS A 64 -8.78 -2.71 -11.18
N ASP A 65 -9.65 -1.72 -11.24
CA ASP A 65 -10.99 -1.84 -11.84
C ASP A 65 -10.81 -1.84 -13.36
N LEU A 66 -11.17 -2.96 -14.00
CA LEU A 66 -10.99 -3.15 -15.43
C LEU A 66 -12.05 -2.43 -16.25
N ASP A 67 -13.23 -2.18 -15.69
CA ASP A 67 -14.31 -1.50 -16.39
C ASP A 67 -14.05 0.02 -16.42
N ARG A 68 -13.42 0.55 -15.38
CA ARG A 68 -13.06 1.97 -15.25
C ARG A 68 -11.62 2.29 -15.65
N GLU A 69 -10.82 1.25 -15.89
CA GLU A 69 -9.37 1.32 -16.12
C GLU A 69 -8.58 2.06 -15.03
N THR A 70 -9.04 2.05 -13.79
CA THR A 70 -8.45 2.82 -12.68
C THR A 70 -7.96 1.93 -11.55
N TYR A 71 -6.92 2.37 -10.84
CA TYR A 71 -6.51 1.72 -9.60
C TYR A 71 -7.46 2.13 -8.46
N ILE A 72 -7.95 1.14 -7.72
CA ILE A 72 -8.95 1.31 -6.65
C ILE A 72 -8.44 0.87 -5.28
N GLY A 73 -7.25 0.27 -5.23
CA GLY A 73 -6.65 -0.20 -3.99
C GLY A 73 -5.18 -0.54 -4.14
N TYR A 74 -4.47 -0.53 -3.02
CA TYR A 74 -3.09 -1.00 -2.96
C TYR A 74 -2.73 -1.52 -1.57
N CYS A 75 -1.69 -2.35 -1.51
CA CYS A 75 -0.96 -2.73 -0.31
C CYS A 75 0.54 -2.63 -0.58
N ILE A 76 1.29 -2.01 0.35
CA ILE A 76 2.76 -2.06 0.34
C ILE A 76 3.20 -2.94 1.50
N SER A 77 4.06 -3.91 1.20
CA SER A 77 4.75 -4.74 2.19
C SER A 77 6.25 -4.62 2.02
N THR A 78 6.99 -4.62 3.11
CA THR A 78 8.45 -4.49 3.09
C THR A 78 9.13 -5.50 3.99
N ILE A 79 10.37 -5.86 3.66
CA ILE A 79 11.23 -6.72 4.46
C ILE A 79 12.60 -6.08 4.56
N ASN A 80 13.08 -5.84 5.78
CA ASN A 80 14.40 -5.25 6.00
C ASN A 80 15.52 -6.31 6.03
N SER A 81 16.77 -5.88 6.18
CA SER A 81 17.96 -6.73 6.27
C SER A 81 17.95 -7.71 7.45
N ASP A 82 17.22 -7.40 8.53
CA ASP A 82 17.03 -8.28 9.69
C ASP A 82 15.93 -9.36 9.49
N LEU A 83 15.39 -9.42 8.27
CA LEU A 83 14.23 -10.23 7.87
C LEU A 83 12.94 -9.84 8.59
N VAL A 84 12.80 -8.62 9.08
CA VAL A 84 11.54 -8.16 9.70
C VAL A 84 10.59 -7.70 8.60
N GLY A 85 9.42 -8.35 8.53
CA GLY A 85 8.35 -8.03 7.59
C GLY A 85 7.37 -6.99 8.14
N GLU A 86 6.95 -6.03 7.32
CA GLU A 86 5.99 -4.99 7.68
C GLU A 86 4.96 -4.81 6.56
N VAL A 87 3.67 -4.69 6.91
CA VAL A 87 2.65 -4.14 6.01
C VAL A 87 2.64 -2.62 6.21
N ASP A 88 3.32 -1.91 5.31
CA ASP A 88 3.63 -0.48 5.40
C ASP A 88 2.39 0.41 5.27
N SER A 89 1.49 0.06 4.35
CA SER A 89 0.23 0.78 4.13
C SER A 89 -0.73 -0.04 3.29
N LEU A 90 -2.02 0.05 3.60
CA LEU A 90 -3.12 -0.56 2.87
C LEU A 90 -4.20 0.51 2.66
N TYR A 91 -4.71 0.62 1.44
CA TYR A 91 -5.81 1.52 1.14
C TYR A 91 -6.73 0.93 0.07
N LEU A 92 -8.02 1.23 0.22
CA LEU A 92 -9.06 0.99 -0.76
C LEU A 92 -9.98 2.22 -0.86
N GLU A 93 -10.39 2.52 -2.08
CA GLU A 93 -11.50 3.44 -2.36
C GLU A 93 -12.72 3.06 -1.52
N LYS A 94 -13.42 4.06 -1.02
CA LYS A 94 -14.49 3.86 -0.03
C LYS A 94 -15.60 2.97 -0.57
N GLU A 95 -15.93 3.13 -1.85
CA GLU A 95 -16.98 2.42 -2.56
C GLU A 95 -16.64 0.94 -2.77
N CYS A 96 -15.36 0.57 -2.64
CA CYS A 96 -14.85 -0.80 -2.82
C CYS A 96 -14.67 -1.55 -1.49
N ARG A 97 -14.97 -0.92 -0.34
CA ARG A 97 -14.84 -1.53 0.99
C ARG A 97 -16.00 -2.48 1.29
N GLY A 98 -15.76 -3.45 2.17
CA GLY A 98 -16.76 -4.45 2.55
C GLY A 98 -17.01 -5.55 1.50
N GLN A 99 -16.17 -5.62 0.46
CA GLN A 99 -16.29 -6.57 -0.65
C GLN A 99 -15.19 -7.66 -0.66
N GLY A 100 -14.47 -7.84 0.45
CA GLY A 100 -13.36 -8.82 0.55
C GLY A 100 -12.04 -8.40 -0.12
N ILE A 101 -12.03 -7.33 -0.92
CA ILE A 101 -10.81 -6.88 -1.66
C ILE A 101 -9.64 -6.57 -0.71
N GLY A 102 -9.93 -5.98 0.46
CA GLY A 102 -8.91 -5.62 1.44
C GLY A 102 -8.33 -6.82 2.18
N GLU A 103 -9.15 -7.85 2.35
CA GLU A 103 -8.74 -9.14 2.91
C GLU A 103 -7.79 -9.84 1.92
N GLU A 104 -8.16 -9.93 0.64
CA GLU A 104 -7.29 -10.48 -0.41
C GLU A 104 -5.95 -9.73 -0.49
N LEU A 105 -5.95 -8.39 -0.44
CA LEU A 105 -4.71 -7.61 -0.42
C LEU A 105 -3.83 -7.94 0.80
N MET A 106 -4.43 -8.16 1.97
CA MET A 106 -3.71 -8.54 3.18
C MET A 106 -3.18 -9.98 3.08
N GLU A 107 -3.95 -10.91 2.53
CA GLU A 107 -3.50 -12.30 2.33
C GLU A 107 -2.30 -12.37 1.38
N ARG A 108 -2.33 -11.63 0.27
CA ARG A 108 -1.20 -11.51 -0.66
C ARG A 108 0.05 -10.95 -0.01
N ALA A 109 -0.10 -9.91 0.81
CA ALA A 109 0.98 -9.36 1.61
C ALA A 109 1.59 -10.41 2.55
N LEU A 110 0.74 -11.15 3.27
CA LEU A 110 1.18 -12.22 4.17
C LEU A 110 1.88 -13.36 3.41
N ILE A 111 1.39 -13.75 2.23
CA ILE A 111 2.05 -14.75 1.37
C ILE A 111 3.45 -14.26 0.98
N TYR A 112 3.57 -13.04 0.45
CA TYR A 112 4.87 -12.46 0.10
C TYR A 112 5.86 -12.45 1.27
N LEU A 113 5.39 -12.05 2.46
CA LEU A 113 6.18 -12.01 3.68
C LEU A 113 6.63 -13.40 4.13
N ASN A 114 5.75 -14.40 4.06
CA ASN A 114 6.07 -15.79 4.41
C ASN A 114 7.05 -16.42 3.40
N ASP A 115 6.84 -16.21 2.10
CA ASP A 115 7.69 -16.75 1.04
C ASP A 115 9.13 -16.22 1.11
N ASN A 116 9.29 -15.01 1.66
CA ASN A 116 10.60 -14.40 1.89
C ASN A 116 11.18 -14.71 3.28
N ASN A 117 10.60 -15.67 4.02
CA ASN A 117 11.04 -16.09 5.37
C ASN A 117 11.16 -14.92 6.36
N SER A 118 10.28 -13.92 6.23
CA SER A 118 10.30 -12.80 7.17
C SER A 118 9.83 -13.23 8.56
N LYS A 119 10.50 -12.69 9.58
CA LYS A 119 10.08 -12.76 10.97
C LYS A 119 8.86 -11.86 11.15
N LYS A 120 7.84 -12.41 11.79
CA LYS A 120 6.73 -11.63 12.34
C LYS A 120 7.28 -10.79 13.50
N LYS A 121 6.98 -9.50 13.50
CA LYS A 121 7.30 -8.61 14.63
C LYS A 121 6.26 -8.74 15.73
#